data_AF-A0A0D2KYI1-F1
#
_entry.id   AF-A0A0D2KYI1-F1
#
_cell.length_a   1.000
_cell.length_b   1.000
_cell.length_c   1.000
_cell.angle_alpha   90.00
_cell.angle_beta   90.00
_cell.angle_gamma   90.00
#
_symmetry.space_group_name_H-M   'P 1'
#
loop_
_entity.id
_entity.type
_entity.pdbx_description
1 polymer ?
#
loop_
_entity_poly.entity_id
_entity_poly.type
_entity_poly.pdbx_seq_one_letter_code
_entity_poly.pdbx_strand_id
1 'polypeptide(L)'
;MSFKADGPKVRPERVKPPPRPPSPPTEAHPNPPSWPSRRSSTSSTTSFHSAHSVQQQKQDRFSPAEESRMLSLSNDLKTQANTFFSRQDYESAIQTYERALAELPRYLDYEMAVLQSNIAACHLKLDQWKDAVERCERGLDGLERELPTKKKKTDKAKKGGTGKKSTGAKKSSSTRQTNGKSENGRLNSDTESEDDEGPSPPQPADQAKSEAQDDTVVELPSDEEDESAALKNLQLSDTKKADITRIRVKLLLRRARARSNMSIPPPPASKDSPSPPSKPSSSTSAPFSAWSNLSSALEDYKLLSSTPQYWETLPMSDKRTVRDALVLLPPKIEDAKQKEVGEMMGKLKDLGNGILKPFGLSTDMFKVVQGEGGGYSLSFDGGSGGGGTGKKG
;
A
#
# COMPACT_ATOMS: atom_id res chain seq x y z
N MET A 1 63.93 3.48 41.96
CA MET A 1 64.64 4.58 42.63
C MET A 1 64.26 5.86 41.93
N SER A 2 63.81 6.84 42.72
CA SER A 2 63.33 8.16 42.30
C SER A 2 64.50 9.15 42.12
N PHE A 3 64.15 10.40 41.82
CA PHE A 3 64.92 11.66 41.69
C PHE A 3 65.27 12.09 40.26
N LYS A 4 65.09 13.36 39.84
CA LYS A 4 64.25 14.52 40.21
C LYS A 4 64.69 15.62 39.23
N ALA A 5 63.78 16.45 38.72
CA ALA A 5 63.94 17.89 38.45
C ALA A 5 62.67 18.38 37.71
N ASP A 6 61.75 19.06 38.39
CA ASP A 6 61.69 20.52 38.67
C ASP A 6 61.22 21.36 37.47
N GLY A 7 60.07 22.04 37.66
CA GLY A 7 59.43 22.96 36.71
C GLY A 7 60.10 24.36 36.70
N PRO A 8 59.47 25.40 36.10
CA PRO A 8 58.10 25.80 36.37
C PRO A 8 57.24 26.25 35.16
N LYS A 9 55.93 26.32 35.45
CA LYS A 9 54.82 26.84 34.62
C LYS A 9 54.93 28.35 34.39
N VAL A 10 54.79 28.80 33.14
CA VAL A 10 54.07 30.05 32.82
C VAL A 10 53.52 30.03 31.39
N ARG A 11 52.27 30.50 31.30
CA ARG A 11 51.34 30.49 30.17
C ARG A 11 51.51 31.82 29.40
N PRO A 12 51.78 31.83 28.08
CA PRO A 12 51.85 33.10 27.35
C PRO A 12 50.44 33.68 27.13
N GLU A 13 50.33 34.97 27.42
CA GLU A 13 49.12 35.79 27.41
C GLU A 13 48.67 36.16 25.98
N ARG A 14 47.38 36.50 25.85
CA ARG A 14 46.68 36.83 24.61
C ARG A 14 47.12 38.21 24.08
N VAL A 15 47.77 38.23 22.93
CA VAL A 15 48.15 39.47 22.23
C VAL A 15 46.91 40.28 21.83
N LYS A 16 46.90 41.56 22.21
CA LYS A 16 45.84 42.55 21.97
C LYS A 16 46.17 43.33 20.68
N PRO A 17 45.25 43.49 19.71
CA PRO A 17 45.52 44.24 18.47
C PRO A 17 45.55 45.78 18.70
N PRO A 18 46.27 46.53 17.84
CA PRO A 18 46.54 47.97 18.01
C PRO A 18 45.34 48.89 17.72
N PRO A 19 45.39 50.16 18.20
CA PRO A 19 44.29 51.13 18.08
C PRO A 19 44.11 51.68 16.64
N ARG A 20 42.85 51.97 16.29
CA ARG A 20 42.40 52.43 14.97
C ARG A 20 42.34 53.99 14.94
N PRO A 21 42.75 54.66 13.84
CA PRO A 21 42.71 56.13 13.70
C PRO A 21 41.27 56.69 13.51
N PRO A 22 41.04 58.01 13.74
CA PRO A 22 39.72 58.62 13.81
C PRO A 22 39.04 58.85 12.44
N SER A 23 37.72 58.70 12.42
CA SER A 23 36.83 58.81 11.25
C SER A 23 36.48 60.26 10.85
N PRO A 24 36.30 60.57 9.56
CA PRO A 24 35.67 61.81 9.07
C PRO A 24 34.12 61.78 9.15
N PRO A 25 33.43 62.94 9.04
CA PRO A 25 32.03 63.06 9.44
C PRO A 25 31.01 62.61 8.37
N THR A 26 29.99 61.91 8.89
CA THR A 26 28.58 61.77 8.52
C THR A 26 28.10 62.25 7.14
N GLU A 27 27.70 61.28 6.29
CA GLU A 27 26.60 61.44 5.33
C GLU A 27 25.53 60.36 5.60
N ALA A 28 24.27 60.79 5.65
CA ALA A 28 23.12 60.01 6.06
C ALA A 28 22.48 59.27 4.89
N HIS A 29 22.33 57.94 4.99
CA HIS A 29 21.47 57.15 4.10
C HIS A 29 20.71 56.04 4.89
N PRO A 30 19.49 55.67 4.46
CA PRO A 30 18.43 55.19 5.34
C PRO A 30 18.46 53.69 5.66
N ASN A 31 17.89 53.35 6.83
CA ASN A 31 17.80 51.99 7.39
C ASN A 31 17.02 50.99 6.50
N PRO A 32 17.48 49.74 6.36
CA PRO A 32 16.68 48.63 5.82
C PRO A 32 15.71 48.04 6.87
N PRO A 33 14.58 47.46 6.44
CA PRO A 33 13.48 47.05 7.32
C PRO A 33 13.82 45.82 8.19
N SER A 34 13.45 45.91 9.47
CA SER A 34 13.59 44.86 10.48
C SER A 34 12.59 43.71 10.24
N TRP A 35 13.08 42.47 10.27
CA TRP A 35 12.22 41.29 10.37
C TRP A 35 11.99 40.97 11.86
N PRO A 36 10.74 40.93 12.36
CA PRO A 36 10.50 40.56 13.75
C PRO A 36 10.59 39.05 13.92
N SER A 37 11.51 38.65 14.79
CA SER A 37 11.60 37.30 15.35
C SER A 37 10.38 37.04 16.27
N ARG A 38 9.62 36.01 15.88
CA ARG A 38 8.79 35.09 16.66
C ARG A 38 8.48 35.49 18.13
N ARG A 39 7.24 35.93 18.37
CA ARG A 39 6.59 35.87 19.69
C ARG A 39 5.44 34.87 19.63
N SER A 40 5.45 33.92 20.56
CA SER A 40 4.41 32.92 20.78
C SER A 40 3.23 33.53 21.52
N SER A 41 2.01 33.37 20.99
CA SER A 41 0.77 33.32 21.79
C SER A 41 -0.41 32.89 20.92
N THR A 42 -0.81 31.63 21.12
CA THR A 42 -2.18 31.12 21.26
C THR A 42 -3.34 31.96 20.69
N SER A 43 -3.94 31.50 19.60
CA SER A 43 -5.39 31.57 19.39
C SER A 43 -5.82 30.57 18.32
N SER A 44 -6.92 29.90 18.63
CA SER A 44 -7.52 28.79 17.89
C SER A 44 -8.09 29.21 16.53
N THR A 45 -7.66 28.56 15.46
CA THR A 45 -8.38 28.51 14.18
C THR A 45 -8.31 27.09 13.61
N THR A 46 -9.24 26.25 14.03
CA THR A 46 -9.53 24.99 13.35
C THR A 46 -10.49 25.25 12.19
N SER A 47 -10.26 24.51 11.10
CA SER A 47 -11.21 24.25 10.00
C SER A 47 -11.37 25.30 8.89
N PHE A 48 -10.33 25.47 8.06
CA PHE A 48 -10.53 25.86 6.63
C PHE A 48 -9.49 25.30 5.63
N HIS A 49 -8.74 24.24 5.96
CA HIS A 49 -7.71 23.69 5.05
C HIS A 49 -8.24 22.78 3.93
N SER A 50 -9.54 22.47 3.88
CA SER A 50 -10.06 21.48 2.92
C SER A 50 -10.49 22.06 1.56
N ALA A 51 -10.63 23.38 1.42
CA ALA A 51 -11.04 24.02 0.16
C ALA A 51 -9.85 24.52 -0.69
N HIS A 52 -8.69 24.82 -0.06
CA HIS A 52 -7.50 25.28 -0.79
C HIS A 52 -6.81 24.15 -1.58
N SER A 53 -6.97 22.89 -1.16
CA SER A 53 -6.35 21.73 -1.83
C SER A 53 -6.99 21.41 -3.19
N VAL A 54 -8.26 21.77 -3.41
CA VAL A 54 -8.98 21.48 -4.67
C VAL A 54 -8.78 22.63 -5.67
N GLN A 55 -8.60 23.85 -5.18
CA GLN A 55 -8.44 25.02 -6.04
C GLN A 55 -7.01 25.19 -6.58
N GLN A 56 -6.00 24.67 -5.89
CA GLN A 56 -4.61 24.63 -6.38
C GLN A 56 -4.43 23.68 -7.58
N GLN A 57 -5.29 22.66 -7.74
CA GLN A 57 -5.15 21.67 -8.81
C GLN A 57 -5.54 22.19 -10.21
N LYS A 58 -6.22 23.34 -10.31
CA LYS A 58 -6.70 23.88 -11.59
C LYS A 58 -5.73 24.85 -12.26
N GLN A 59 -4.61 25.20 -11.61
CA GLN A 59 -3.64 26.19 -12.12
C GLN A 59 -2.27 25.63 -12.53
N ASP A 60 -1.96 24.35 -12.28
CA ASP A 60 -0.65 23.74 -12.61
C ASP A 60 -0.70 22.75 -13.81
N ARG A 61 -1.75 22.83 -14.63
CA ARG A 61 -1.81 22.00 -15.84
C ARG A 61 -1.01 22.68 -16.96
N PHE A 62 0.10 22.07 -17.34
CA PHE A 62 0.93 22.47 -18.47
C PHE A 62 0.12 22.55 -19.77
N SER A 63 0.59 23.35 -20.72
CA SER A 63 -0.02 23.35 -22.05
C SER A 63 0.14 21.96 -22.70
N PRO A 64 -0.79 21.52 -23.57
CA PRO A 64 -0.67 20.22 -24.24
C PRO A 64 0.67 20.00 -24.97
N ALA A 65 1.27 21.09 -25.50
CA ALA A 65 2.58 21.06 -26.13
C ALA A 65 3.72 20.81 -25.12
N GLU A 66 3.68 21.45 -23.95
CA GLU A 66 4.64 21.22 -22.87
C GLU A 66 4.48 19.84 -22.25
N GLU A 67 3.24 19.38 -22.02
CA GLU A 67 2.93 18.01 -21.59
C GLU A 67 3.56 16.98 -22.53
N SER A 68 3.37 17.17 -23.85
CA SER A 68 3.94 16.29 -24.87
C SER A 68 5.47 16.28 -24.86
N ARG A 69 6.10 17.45 -24.64
CA ARG A 69 7.56 17.56 -24.55
C ARG A 69 8.11 16.83 -23.32
N MET A 70 7.50 17.01 -22.15
CA MET A 70 7.92 16.31 -20.92
C MET A 70 7.70 14.81 -21.02
N LEU A 71 6.58 14.39 -21.62
CA LEU A 71 6.29 13.00 -21.93
C LEU A 71 7.35 12.39 -22.85
N SER A 72 7.75 13.10 -23.90
CA SER A 72 8.82 12.65 -24.78
C SER A 72 10.14 12.49 -24.02
N LEU A 73 10.52 13.49 -23.21
CA LEU A 73 11.73 13.44 -22.40
C LEU A 73 11.71 12.24 -21.43
N SER A 74 10.58 12.03 -20.74
CA SER A 74 10.41 10.90 -19.83
C SER A 74 10.50 9.56 -20.58
N ASN A 75 9.94 9.47 -21.78
CA ASN A 75 10.05 8.30 -22.64
C ASN A 75 11.49 8.05 -23.10
N ASP A 76 12.25 9.08 -23.45
CA ASP A 76 13.67 8.96 -23.82
C ASP A 76 14.48 8.40 -22.65
N LEU A 77 14.29 8.95 -21.44
CA LEU A 77 14.91 8.41 -20.23
C LEU A 77 14.47 6.97 -19.94
N LYS A 78 13.19 6.63 -20.16
CA LYS A 78 12.67 5.26 -20.05
C LYS A 78 13.39 4.31 -21.02
N THR A 79 13.62 4.73 -22.26
CA THR A 79 14.38 3.92 -23.23
C THR A 79 15.83 3.72 -22.79
N GLN A 80 16.49 4.78 -22.29
CA GLN A 80 17.83 4.69 -21.72
C GLN A 80 17.87 3.72 -20.54
N ALA A 81 16.91 3.81 -19.61
CA ALA A 81 16.80 2.90 -18.47
C ALA A 81 16.57 1.44 -18.89
N ASN A 82 15.79 1.20 -19.95
CA ASN A 82 15.62 -0.14 -20.53
C ASN A 82 16.95 -0.72 -21.06
N THR A 83 17.86 0.11 -21.57
CA THR A 83 19.20 -0.35 -21.97
C THR A 83 20.03 -0.80 -20.77
N PHE A 84 20.00 -0.07 -19.66
CA PHE A 84 20.66 -0.47 -18.40
C PHE A 84 20.04 -1.74 -17.82
N PHE A 85 18.70 -1.83 -17.82
CA PHE A 85 17.97 -3.02 -17.38
C PHE A 85 18.38 -4.27 -18.18
N SER A 86 18.51 -4.14 -19.50
CA SER A 86 18.94 -5.24 -20.39
C SER A 86 20.38 -5.67 -20.14
N ARG A 87 21.24 -4.73 -19.70
CA ARG A 87 22.62 -5.00 -19.25
C ARG A 87 22.71 -5.54 -17.83
N GLN A 88 21.58 -5.76 -17.16
CA GLN A 88 21.47 -6.17 -15.75
C GLN A 88 22.05 -5.16 -14.75
N ASP A 89 22.29 -3.91 -15.19
CA ASP A 89 22.65 -2.82 -14.29
C ASP A 89 21.37 -2.18 -13.74
N TYR A 90 20.84 -2.82 -12.69
CA TYR A 90 19.55 -2.42 -12.09
C TYR A 90 19.65 -1.13 -11.28
N GLU A 91 20.79 -0.82 -10.66
CA GLU A 91 20.96 0.41 -9.88
C GLU A 91 20.95 1.65 -10.78
N SER A 92 21.72 1.62 -11.88
CA SER A 92 21.70 2.70 -12.87
C SER A 92 20.33 2.82 -13.53
N ALA A 93 19.68 1.69 -13.83
CA ALA A 93 18.33 1.70 -14.39
C ALA A 93 17.33 2.38 -13.44
N ILE A 94 17.36 2.08 -12.14
CA ILE A 94 16.51 2.72 -11.13
C ILE A 94 16.73 4.24 -11.14
N GLN A 95 17.98 4.70 -11.07
CA GLN A 95 18.29 6.14 -11.07
C GLN A 95 17.76 6.85 -12.32
N THR A 96 17.91 6.24 -13.50
CA THR A 96 17.39 6.81 -14.74
C THR A 96 15.85 6.82 -14.79
N TYR A 97 15.18 5.78 -14.28
CA TYR A 97 13.72 5.79 -14.15
C TYR A 97 13.22 6.82 -13.14
N GLU A 98 13.93 7.06 -12.05
CA GLU A 98 13.59 8.10 -11.07
C GLU A 98 13.72 9.50 -11.67
N ARG A 99 14.75 9.73 -12.50
CA ARG A 99 14.85 10.96 -13.30
C ARG A 99 13.64 11.08 -14.23
N ALA A 100 13.26 10.02 -14.93
CA ALA A 100 12.08 10.01 -15.80
C ALA A 100 10.78 10.33 -15.04
N LEU A 101 10.66 9.89 -13.77
CA LEU A 101 9.52 10.22 -12.90
C LEU A 101 9.50 11.68 -12.45
N ALA A 102 10.67 12.29 -12.24
CA ALA A 102 10.77 13.69 -11.82
C ALA A 102 10.34 14.68 -12.91
N GLU A 103 10.44 14.28 -14.17
CA GLU A 103 10.03 15.07 -15.34
C GLU A 103 8.51 15.02 -15.58
N LEU A 104 7.81 14.04 -15.01
CA LEU A 104 6.37 13.87 -15.23
C LEU A 104 5.54 14.70 -14.24
N PRO A 105 4.48 15.39 -14.71
CA PRO A 105 3.49 15.99 -13.83
C PRO A 105 2.77 14.94 -12.98
N ARG A 106 2.46 15.29 -11.73
CA ARG A 106 1.84 14.37 -10.75
C ARG A 106 0.45 13.86 -11.14
N TYR A 107 -0.23 14.52 -12.08
CA TYR A 107 -1.55 14.10 -12.56
C TYR A 107 -1.48 13.05 -13.68
N LEU A 108 -0.29 12.70 -14.17
CA LEU A 108 -0.12 11.75 -15.26
C LEU A 108 0.03 10.31 -14.73
N ASP A 109 -1.03 9.85 -14.08
CA ASP A 109 -1.04 8.67 -13.22
C ASP A 109 -0.68 7.37 -13.96
N TYR A 110 -1.13 7.21 -15.21
CA TYR A 110 -0.80 6.04 -16.03
C TYR A 110 0.70 5.94 -16.31
N GLU A 111 1.32 7.00 -16.82
CA GLU A 111 2.75 7.02 -17.18
C GLU A 111 3.64 6.84 -15.96
N MET A 112 3.28 7.50 -14.86
CA MET A 112 3.93 7.29 -13.57
C MET A 112 3.83 5.83 -13.14
N ALA A 113 2.67 5.18 -13.26
CA ALA A 113 2.50 3.78 -12.89
C ALA A 113 3.36 2.84 -13.76
N VAL A 114 3.55 3.13 -15.05
CA VAL A 114 4.47 2.36 -15.92
C VAL A 114 5.90 2.41 -15.38
N LEU A 115 6.39 3.61 -15.06
CA LEU A 115 7.74 3.81 -14.53
C LEU A 115 7.90 3.18 -13.14
N GLN A 116 6.94 3.36 -12.24
CA GLN A 116 6.94 2.73 -10.91
C GLN A 116 6.96 1.20 -11.03
N SER A 117 6.20 0.64 -11.98
CA SER A 117 6.23 -0.79 -12.26
C SER A 117 7.65 -1.22 -12.63
N ASN A 118 8.31 -0.54 -13.57
CA ASN A 118 9.66 -0.90 -14.02
C ASN A 118 10.72 -0.77 -12.92
N ILE A 119 10.65 0.28 -12.08
CA ILE A 119 11.51 0.41 -10.90
C ILE A 119 11.29 -0.76 -9.94
N ALA A 120 10.03 -1.15 -9.68
CA ALA A 120 9.73 -2.33 -8.86
C ALA A 120 10.32 -3.62 -9.44
N ALA A 121 10.36 -3.78 -10.77
CA ALA A 121 11.01 -4.92 -11.40
C ALA A 121 12.53 -4.94 -11.15
N CYS A 122 13.18 -3.78 -11.11
CA CYS A 122 14.59 -3.65 -10.77
C CYS A 122 14.83 -4.04 -9.31
N HIS A 123 14.02 -3.52 -8.37
CA HIS A 123 14.12 -3.88 -6.95
C HIS A 123 13.88 -5.37 -6.70
N LEU A 124 12.97 -6.02 -7.43
CA LEU A 124 12.79 -7.47 -7.37
C LEU A 124 14.01 -8.27 -7.82
N LYS A 125 14.84 -7.71 -8.72
CA LYS A 125 16.09 -8.35 -9.16
C LYS A 125 17.25 -8.12 -8.20
N LEU A 126 17.17 -7.07 -7.38
CA LEU A 126 18.13 -6.74 -6.32
C LEU A 126 17.71 -7.31 -4.95
N ASP A 127 16.65 -8.10 -4.89
CA ASP A 127 16.05 -8.61 -3.65
C ASP A 127 15.68 -7.52 -2.62
N GLN A 128 15.45 -6.29 -3.10
CA GLN A 128 15.03 -5.13 -2.30
C GLN A 128 13.51 -5.13 -2.16
N TRP A 129 12.99 -6.10 -1.41
CA TRP A 129 11.55 -6.38 -1.37
C TRP A 129 10.71 -5.21 -0.85
N LYS A 130 11.20 -4.49 0.16
CA LYS A 130 10.47 -3.35 0.78
C LYS A 130 10.26 -2.23 -0.23
N ASP A 131 11.34 -1.82 -0.90
CA ASP A 131 11.29 -0.77 -1.92
C ASP A 131 10.42 -1.21 -3.10
N ALA A 132 10.47 -2.48 -3.50
CA ALA A 132 9.59 -3.03 -4.53
C ALA A 132 8.10 -2.90 -4.17
N VAL A 133 7.72 -3.21 -2.92
CA VAL A 133 6.32 -3.07 -2.45
C VAL A 133 5.88 -1.63 -2.49
N GLU A 134 6.68 -0.70 -1.96
CA GLU A 134 6.34 0.72 -1.93
C GLU A 134 6.14 1.29 -3.35
N ARG A 135 7.02 0.93 -4.28
CA ARG A 135 6.90 1.33 -5.70
C ARG A 135 5.63 0.76 -6.32
N CYS A 136 5.29 -0.50 -6.02
CA CYS A 136 4.06 -1.11 -6.52
C CYS A 136 2.80 -0.41 -5.97
N GLU A 137 2.78 -0.06 -4.69
CA GLU A 137 1.66 0.64 -4.05
C GLU A 137 1.44 2.02 -4.67
N ARG A 138 2.50 2.82 -4.82
CA ARG A 138 2.40 4.14 -5.49
C ARG A 138 1.85 4.04 -6.91
N GLY A 139 2.27 3.02 -7.67
CA GLY A 139 1.74 2.77 -9.01
C GLY A 139 0.27 2.36 -9.01
N LEU A 140 -0.14 1.46 -8.11
CA LEU A 140 -1.53 1.01 -7.99
C LEU A 140 -2.46 2.14 -7.54
N ASP A 141 -2.01 3.00 -6.63
CA ASP A 141 -2.76 4.17 -6.17
C ASP A 141 -3.01 5.17 -7.31
N GLY A 142 -2.04 5.36 -8.22
CA GLY A 142 -2.21 6.14 -9.44
C GLY A 142 -3.26 5.53 -10.37
N LEU A 143 -3.15 4.23 -10.65
CA LEU A 143 -4.12 3.56 -11.52
C LEU A 143 -5.53 3.51 -10.93
N GLU A 144 -5.69 3.44 -9.61
CA GLU A 144 -7.00 3.52 -8.96
C GLU A 144 -7.66 4.90 -9.11
N ARG A 145 -6.88 5.98 -9.28
CA ARG A 145 -7.43 7.31 -9.62
C ARG A 145 -7.90 7.40 -11.07
N GLU A 146 -7.16 6.79 -12.00
CA GLU A 146 -7.50 6.77 -13.44
C GLU A 146 -8.68 5.84 -13.75
N LEU A 147 -8.66 4.63 -13.21
CA LEU A 147 -9.66 3.59 -13.48
C LEU A 147 -10.04 2.91 -12.17
N PRO A 148 -10.96 3.50 -11.40
CA PRO A 148 -11.39 2.98 -10.11
C PRO A 148 -11.95 1.56 -10.24
N THR A 149 -11.48 0.65 -9.38
CA THR A 149 -11.94 -0.74 -9.34
C THR A 149 -13.00 -0.96 -8.27
N LYS A 150 -13.04 -0.10 -7.25
CA LYS A 150 -14.00 -0.16 -6.16
C LYS A 150 -15.06 0.92 -6.33
N LYS A 151 -16.35 0.55 -6.42
CA LYS A 151 -17.45 1.51 -6.28
C LYS A 151 -17.34 2.17 -4.90
N LYS A 152 -17.05 3.48 -4.86
CA LYS A 152 -16.99 4.25 -3.63
C LYS A 152 -18.37 4.21 -2.97
N LYS A 153 -18.51 3.48 -1.86
CA LYS A 153 -19.72 3.58 -1.03
C LYS A 153 -19.79 5.03 -0.54
N THR A 154 -20.72 5.81 -1.07
CA THR A 154 -20.98 7.16 -0.58
C THR A 154 -21.65 7.04 0.79
N ASP A 155 -20.88 7.16 1.86
CA ASP A 155 -21.41 7.39 3.20
C ASP A 155 -21.99 8.82 3.26
N LYS A 156 -23.25 8.99 2.83
CA LYS A 156 -24.04 10.16 3.22
C LYS A 156 -24.59 9.93 4.62
N ALA A 157 -23.83 10.38 5.61
CA ALA A 157 -24.34 10.68 6.93
C ALA A 157 -25.40 11.80 6.83
N LYS A 158 -26.63 11.50 7.23
CA LYS A 158 -27.59 12.52 7.69
C LYS A 158 -27.93 12.19 9.14
N LYS A 159 -27.32 12.93 10.07
CA LYS A 159 -27.64 12.93 11.50
C LYS A 159 -28.30 14.27 11.81
N GLY A 160 -29.49 14.24 12.39
CA GLY A 160 -30.14 15.41 12.98
C GLY A 160 -31.63 15.16 13.24
N GLY A 161 -32.01 14.92 14.49
CA GLY A 161 -33.41 14.83 14.90
C GLY A 161 -33.67 13.97 16.12
N THR A 162 -33.44 14.54 17.30
CA THR A 162 -33.76 14.14 18.68
C THR A 162 -35.14 13.48 18.93
N GLY A 163 -35.26 12.60 19.94
CA GLY A 163 -36.46 12.54 20.80
C GLY A 163 -37.12 11.18 21.14
N LYS A 164 -36.47 10.38 21.98
CA LYS A 164 -36.98 9.58 23.15
C LYS A 164 -38.48 9.14 23.25
N LYS A 165 -38.64 7.82 23.52
CA LYS A 165 -39.71 7.04 24.24
C LYS A 165 -41.09 6.97 23.53
N SER A 166 -41.86 5.88 23.55
CA SER A 166 -41.93 4.69 24.42
C SER A 166 -42.90 3.62 23.83
N THR A 167 -42.72 2.38 24.30
CA THR A 167 -43.74 1.33 24.57
C THR A 167 -44.56 0.73 23.42
N GLY A 168 -44.52 -0.60 23.33
CA GLY A 168 -45.19 -1.39 22.31
C GLY A 168 -46.60 -1.86 22.61
N ALA A 169 -47.18 -2.53 21.61
CA ALA A 169 -48.27 -3.50 21.67
C ALA A 169 -48.21 -4.26 20.32
N LYS A 170 -47.81 -5.54 20.31
CA LYS A 170 -48.66 -6.73 20.21
C LYS A 170 -49.56 -6.83 18.95
N LYS A 171 -49.23 -7.88 18.17
CA LYS A 171 -50.09 -8.87 17.48
C LYS A 171 -51.03 -8.42 16.37
N SER A 172 -50.85 -9.04 15.20
CA SER A 172 -51.76 -10.08 14.65
C SER A 172 -51.13 -10.67 13.36
N SER A 173 -50.87 -11.99 13.33
CA SER A 173 -51.51 -13.01 12.45
C SER A 173 -51.44 -12.69 10.95
N SER A 174 -50.92 -13.52 10.06
CA SER A 174 -51.34 -14.90 9.83
C SER A 174 -50.38 -15.61 8.87
N THR A 175 -49.98 -16.81 9.29
CA THR A 175 -49.69 -18.03 8.51
C THR A 175 -50.14 -18.07 7.04
N ARG A 176 -49.24 -18.49 6.13
CA ARG A 176 -49.47 -19.67 5.26
C ARG A 176 -48.16 -20.24 4.68
N GLN A 177 -47.95 -21.53 4.97
CA GLN A 177 -46.93 -22.42 4.41
C GLN A 177 -47.25 -22.84 2.97
N THR A 178 -46.21 -23.29 2.24
CA THR A 178 -46.07 -24.48 1.36
C THR A 178 -44.86 -24.18 0.46
N ASN A 179 -43.69 -24.83 0.49
CA ASN A 179 -43.19 -26.21 0.54
C ASN A 179 -43.17 -26.96 -0.81
N GLY A 180 -41.95 -27.32 -1.23
CA GLY A 180 -41.60 -28.41 -2.16
C GLY A 180 -41.19 -27.97 -3.59
N LYS A 181 -40.32 -28.66 -4.35
CA LYS A 181 -39.30 -29.71 -4.17
C LYS A 181 -38.90 -30.15 -5.61
N SER A 182 -37.60 -30.32 -5.89
CA SER A 182 -36.99 -31.18 -6.96
C SER A 182 -37.37 -30.86 -8.44
N GLU A 183 -36.68 -31.25 -9.51
CA GLU A 183 -35.58 -32.20 -9.78
C GLU A 183 -35.02 -31.98 -11.21
N ASN A 184 -33.76 -32.36 -11.42
CA ASN A 184 -33.16 -33.03 -12.59
C ASN A 184 -33.26 -32.47 -14.04
N GLY A 185 -32.06 -32.37 -14.67
CA GLY A 185 -31.70 -33.37 -15.68
C GLY A 185 -31.06 -32.91 -17.01
N ARG A 186 -29.80 -33.36 -17.22
CA ARG A 186 -29.19 -33.88 -18.48
C ARG A 186 -28.84 -32.86 -19.60
N LEU A 187 -27.56 -32.67 -19.95
CA LEU A 187 -26.59 -33.50 -20.74
C LEU A 187 -26.75 -33.37 -22.26
N ASN A 188 -25.61 -33.55 -22.96
CA ASN A 188 -25.29 -33.67 -24.40
C ASN A 188 -24.58 -32.40 -24.93
N SER A 189 -23.30 -32.34 -25.39
CA SER A 189 -22.33 -33.21 -26.09
C SER A 189 -22.17 -32.83 -27.58
N ASP A 190 -20.92 -32.53 -27.95
CA ASP A 190 -20.22 -32.72 -29.24
C ASP A 190 -20.76 -32.14 -30.55
N THR A 191 -19.91 -31.37 -31.26
CA THR A 191 -19.40 -31.68 -32.62
C THR A 191 -18.65 -30.47 -33.22
N GLU A 192 -17.45 -30.74 -33.76
CA GLU A 192 -16.53 -29.83 -34.48
C GLU A 192 -17.03 -29.44 -35.88
N SER A 193 -16.55 -28.33 -36.44
CA SER A 193 -16.08 -28.14 -37.86
C SER A 193 -15.71 -26.67 -38.15
N GLU A 194 -14.70 -26.50 -39.01
CA GLU A 194 -14.06 -25.25 -39.47
C GLU A 194 -14.74 -24.63 -40.72
N ASP A 195 -14.18 -23.52 -41.21
CA ASP A 195 -14.41 -22.78 -42.49
C ASP A 195 -15.64 -21.85 -42.57
N ASP A 196 -15.72 -20.77 -43.36
CA ASP A 196 -14.88 -19.73 -43.98
C ASP A 196 -15.90 -18.82 -44.75
N GLU A 197 -15.53 -17.58 -45.05
CA GLU A 197 -16.20 -16.60 -45.95
C GLU A 197 -17.58 -15.96 -45.58
N GLY A 198 -17.65 -14.63 -45.70
CA GLY A 198 -18.89 -13.86 -45.93
C GLY A 198 -19.25 -13.77 -47.44
N PRO A 199 -20.12 -12.86 -47.95
CA PRO A 199 -20.95 -11.84 -47.30
C PRO A 199 -22.43 -11.70 -47.80
N SER A 200 -23.28 -11.00 -47.02
CA SER A 200 -24.50 -10.20 -47.37
C SER A 200 -25.81 -10.92 -47.87
N PRO A 201 -26.96 -10.22 -48.02
CA PRO A 201 -28.06 -10.02 -47.04
C PRO A 201 -29.45 -10.61 -47.49
N PRO A 202 -30.51 -10.61 -46.64
CA PRO A 202 -31.67 -9.74 -46.93
C PRO A 202 -32.47 -9.24 -45.69
N GLN A 203 -33.30 -8.21 -45.92
CA GLN A 203 -34.21 -7.49 -44.99
C GLN A 203 -35.58 -8.24 -44.75
N PRO A 204 -36.65 -7.61 -44.21
CA PRO A 204 -37.03 -7.45 -42.79
C PRO A 204 -38.45 -8.01 -42.47
N ALA A 205 -38.98 -7.69 -41.26
CA ALA A 205 -40.29 -7.99 -40.63
C ALA A 205 -40.22 -9.14 -39.60
N ASP A 206 -40.76 -9.09 -38.38
CA ASP A 206 -41.88 -8.31 -37.84
C ASP A 206 -41.77 -8.17 -36.29
N GLN A 207 -42.54 -7.25 -35.73
CA GLN A 207 -42.48 -6.73 -34.36
C GLN A 207 -42.95 -7.69 -33.25
N ALA A 208 -42.27 -7.68 -32.10
CA ALA A 208 -42.90 -7.85 -30.78
C ALA A 208 -42.12 -7.12 -29.68
N LYS A 209 -42.85 -6.38 -28.86
CA LYS A 209 -42.44 -5.27 -27.99
C LYS A 209 -42.37 -5.71 -26.53
N SER A 210 -41.31 -5.36 -25.79
CA SER A 210 -41.39 -5.16 -24.33
C SER A 210 -40.30 -4.20 -23.84
N GLU A 211 -40.76 -3.01 -23.41
CA GLU A 211 -39.99 -1.87 -22.92
C GLU A 211 -39.62 -2.03 -21.44
N ALA A 212 -38.38 -1.65 -21.07
CA ALA A 212 -38.01 -1.18 -19.73
C ALA A 212 -36.76 -0.27 -19.81
N GLN A 213 -37.01 0.97 -20.25
CA GLN A 213 -36.34 2.24 -19.97
C GLN A 213 -34.98 2.25 -19.25
N ASP A 214 -33.92 2.61 -19.98
CA ASP A 214 -32.88 3.54 -19.52
C ASP A 214 -32.63 4.54 -20.67
N ASP A 215 -33.43 5.60 -20.68
CA ASP A 215 -33.51 6.61 -21.74
C ASP A 215 -32.45 7.69 -21.51
N THR A 216 -31.21 7.38 -21.85
CA THR A 216 -30.21 8.40 -22.18
C THR A 216 -29.98 8.34 -23.69
N VAL A 217 -30.85 9.03 -24.43
CA VAL A 217 -30.69 9.25 -25.87
C VAL A 217 -29.39 10.03 -26.11
N VAL A 218 -28.36 9.33 -26.54
CA VAL A 218 -27.23 9.96 -27.23
C VAL A 218 -27.71 10.17 -28.65
N GLU A 219 -28.02 11.43 -29.00
CA GLU A 219 -28.28 11.81 -30.40
C GLU A 219 -27.12 11.29 -31.25
N LEU A 220 -27.42 10.34 -32.15
CA LEU A 220 -26.48 9.94 -33.19
C LEU A 220 -26.27 11.17 -34.09
N PRO A 221 -25.04 11.68 -34.21
CA PRO A 221 -24.77 12.78 -35.13
C PRO A 221 -25.04 12.27 -36.56
N SER A 222 -25.82 13.05 -37.32
CA SER A 222 -26.41 12.67 -38.61
C SER A 222 -25.41 12.49 -39.77
N ASP A 223 -24.11 12.58 -39.51
CA ASP A 223 -23.03 12.53 -40.50
C ASP A 223 -22.08 11.34 -40.21
N GLU A 224 -21.82 10.50 -41.21
CA GLU A 224 -20.96 9.28 -41.11
C GLU A 224 -19.54 9.59 -40.57
N GLU A 225 -19.05 10.81 -40.77
CA GLU A 225 -17.75 11.27 -40.27
C GLU A 225 -17.73 11.38 -38.74
N ASP A 226 -18.83 11.85 -38.12
CA ASP A 226 -18.97 12.01 -36.68
C ASP A 226 -19.16 10.64 -35.98
N GLU A 227 -19.86 9.70 -36.61
CA GLU A 227 -19.94 8.31 -36.14
C GLU A 227 -18.55 7.65 -36.16
N SER A 228 -17.78 7.84 -37.24
CA SER A 228 -16.43 7.31 -37.35
C SER A 228 -15.48 7.89 -36.29
N ALA A 229 -15.64 9.17 -35.94
CA ALA A 229 -14.86 9.84 -34.91
C ALA A 229 -15.25 9.36 -33.50
N ALA A 230 -16.54 9.14 -33.25
CA ALA A 230 -17.05 8.57 -32.01
C ALA A 230 -16.53 7.13 -31.80
N LEU A 231 -16.54 6.30 -32.84
CA LEU A 231 -15.99 4.94 -32.78
C LEU A 231 -14.49 4.94 -32.51
N LYS A 232 -13.71 5.81 -33.15
CA LYS A 232 -12.26 5.97 -32.87
C LYS A 232 -12.00 6.38 -31.43
N ASN A 233 -12.77 7.33 -30.90
CA ASN A 233 -12.65 7.75 -29.50
C ASN A 233 -13.00 6.63 -28.51
N LEU A 234 -14.02 5.83 -28.81
CA LEU A 234 -14.38 4.68 -28.00
C LEU A 234 -13.25 3.63 -27.99
N GLN A 235 -12.71 3.29 -29.16
CA GLN A 235 -11.58 2.38 -29.30
C GLN A 235 -10.34 2.87 -28.54
N LEU A 236 -10.00 4.16 -28.61
CA LEU A 236 -8.91 4.76 -27.83
C LEU A 236 -9.15 4.67 -26.33
N SER A 237 -10.40 4.79 -25.89
CA SER A 237 -10.75 4.62 -24.47
C SER A 237 -10.54 3.18 -24.02
N ASP A 238 -10.92 2.20 -24.85
CA ASP A 238 -10.82 0.78 -24.51
C ASP A 238 -9.37 0.28 -24.56
N THR A 239 -8.55 0.78 -25.49
CA THR A 239 -7.10 0.52 -25.49
C THR A 239 -6.44 1.08 -24.22
N LYS A 240 -6.79 2.32 -23.82
CA LYS A 240 -6.29 2.90 -22.57
C LYS A 240 -6.69 2.06 -21.34
N LYS A 241 -7.94 1.57 -21.27
CA LYS A 241 -8.40 0.68 -20.19
C LYS A 241 -7.63 -0.64 -20.18
N ALA A 242 -7.39 -1.23 -21.35
CA ALA A 242 -6.62 -2.46 -21.48
C ALA A 242 -5.17 -2.28 -21.02
N ASP A 243 -4.54 -1.15 -21.36
CA ASP A 243 -3.19 -0.82 -20.94
C ASP A 243 -3.08 -0.56 -19.43
N ILE A 244 -4.03 0.18 -18.85
CA ILE A 244 -4.12 0.36 -17.39
C ILE A 244 -4.24 -1.01 -16.71
N THR A 245 -5.09 -1.89 -17.23
CA THR A 245 -5.29 -3.24 -16.71
C THR A 245 -4.00 -4.04 -16.74
N ARG A 246 -3.27 -4.01 -17.86
CA ARG A 246 -1.97 -4.69 -18.01
C ARG A 246 -0.94 -4.21 -16.99
N ILE A 247 -0.83 -2.91 -16.77
CA ILE A 247 0.12 -2.36 -15.78
C ILE A 247 -0.32 -2.71 -14.36
N ARG A 248 -1.62 -2.62 -14.04
CA ARG A 248 -2.17 -3.03 -12.75
C ARG A 248 -1.84 -4.49 -12.43
N VAL A 249 -2.01 -5.39 -13.39
CA VAL A 249 -1.68 -6.82 -13.25
C VAL A 249 -0.19 -7.02 -12.96
N LYS A 250 0.69 -6.32 -13.69
CA LYS A 250 2.14 -6.36 -13.44
C LYS A 250 2.49 -5.89 -12.03
N LEU A 251 1.91 -4.78 -11.58
CA LEU A 251 2.14 -4.23 -10.24
C LEU A 251 1.65 -5.18 -9.15
N LEU A 252 0.44 -5.74 -9.27
CA LEU A 252 -0.09 -6.72 -8.33
C LEU A 252 0.80 -7.95 -8.23
N LEU A 253 1.24 -8.50 -9.37
CA LEU A 253 2.11 -9.66 -9.40
C LEU A 253 3.48 -9.38 -8.75
N ARG A 254 4.06 -8.20 -9.04
CA ARG A 254 5.34 -7.78 -8.46
C ARG A 254 5.23 -7.57 -6.95
N ARG A 255 4.15 -6.94 -6.48
CA ARG A 255 3.87 -6.75 -5.06
C ARG A 255 3.67 -8.07 -4.33
N ALA A 256 2.92 -9.00 -4.93
CA ALA A 256 2.69 -10.33 -4.37
C ALA A 256 4.01 -11.12 -4.20
N ARG A 257 4.88 -11.08 -5.21
CA ARG A 257 6.22 -11.70 -5.17
C ARG A 257 7.12 -11.07 -4.12
N ALA A 258 7.15 -9.74 -4.04
CA ALA A 258 7.95 -9.04 -3.04
C ALA A 258 7.50 -9.41 -1.62
N ARG A 259 6.20 -9.31 -1.34
CA ARG A 259 5.61 -9.63 -0.04
C ARG A 259 5.79 -11.10 0.36
N SER A 260 5.75 -12.04 -0.58
CA SER A 260 6.03 -13.45 -0.28
C SER A 260 7.48 -13.70 0.12
N ASN A 261 8.43 -12.91 -0.39
CA ASN A 261 9.86 -13.07 -0.11
C ASN A 261 10.33 -12.26 1.12
N MET A 262 9.59 -11.24 1.54
CA MET A 262 9.88 -10.46 2.77
C MET A 262 9.87 -11.28 4.07
N SER A 263 9.24 -12.45 4.05
CA SER A 263 9.11 -13.36 5.20
C SER A 263 10.35 -14.25 5.40
N ILE A 264 11.30 -14.27 4.45
CA ILE A 264 12.52 -15.04 4.56
C ILE A 264 13.49 -14.29 5.48
N PRO A 265 13.79 -14.78 6.70
CA PRO A 265 14.82 -14.16 7.53
C PRO A 265 16.16 -14.21 6.79
N PRO A 266 16.99 -13.16 6.87
CA PRO A 266 18.33 -13.20 6.29
C PRO A 266 19.10 -14.40 6.87
N PRO A 267 19.94 -15.09 6.07
CA PRO A 267 20.76 -16.17 6.59
C PRO A 267 21.57 -15.66 7.79
N PRO A 268 21.78 -16.47 8.84
CA PRO A 268 22.60 -16.07 9.96
C PRO A 268 23.97 -15.70 9.43
N ALA A 269 24.38 -14.45 9.63
CA ALA A 269 25.69 -13.95 9.23
C ALA A 269 26.75 -14.91 9.78
N SER A 270 27.44 -15.61 8.88
CA SER A 270 28.64 -16.38 9.19
C SER A 270 29.62 -15.43 9.89
N LYS A 271 30.08 -15.80 11.10
CA LYS A 271 30.89 -14.98 12.00
C LYS A 271 32.29 -14.60 11.48
N ASP A 272 32.63 -14.93 10.24
CA ASP A 272 34.00 -14.88 9.72
C ASP A 272 34.17 -13.95 8.51
N SER A 273 33.74 -12.68 8.62
CA SER A 273 34.19 -11.66 7.65
C SER A 273 34.26 -10.25 8.24
N PRO A 274 35.45 -9.60 8.26
CA PRO A 274 35.61 -8.23 8.76
C PRO A 274 35.23 -7.24 7.66
N SER A 275 33.95 -6.91 7.56
CA SER A 275 33.47 -5.78 6.74
C SER A 275 33.36 -4.51 7.59
N PRO A 276 33.67 -3.32 7.06
CA PRO A 276 33.62 -2.07 7.81
C PRO A 276 32.18 -1.70 8.18
N PRO A 277 31.96 -0.92 9.26
CA PRO A 277 30.61 -0.63 9.75
C PRO A 277 29.88 0.32 8.80
N SER A 278 29.01 -0.22 7.96
CA SER A 278 27.96 0.56 7.29
C SER A 278 26.99 1.09 8.35
N LYS A 279 26.84 2.41 8.39
CA LYS A 279 25.99 3.15 9.33
C LYS A 279 24.57 2.56 9.37
N PRO A 280 23.92 2.47 10.55
CA PRO A 280 22.52 2.09 10.62
C PRO A 280 21.67 3.17 9.95
N SER A 281 21.10 2.84 8.79
CA SER A 281 20.03 3.61 8.18
C SER A 281 18.92 3.77 9.21
N SER A 282 18.69 5.02 9.61
CA SER A 282 17.63 5.44 10.51
C SER A 282 16.28 5.36 9.80
N SER A 283 15.73 4.16 9.69
CA SER A 283 14.28 3.97 9.51
C SER A 283 13.85 2.80 10.40
N THR A 284 13.52 3.12 11.64
CA THR A 284 12.77 2.23 12.53
C THR A 284 11.33 2.13 12.01
N SER A 285 11.13 1.49 10.85
CA SER A 285 9.84 0.92 10.51
C SER A 285 9.68 -0.31 11.41
N ALA A 286 8.59 -0.40 12.15
CA ALA A 286 8.25 -1.58 12.95
C ALA A 286 8.55 -2.88 12.17
N PRO A 287 9.00 -3.96 12.81
CA PRO A 287 9.09 -5.25 12.14
C PRO A 287 7.69 -5.60 11.64
N PHE A 288 7.45 -5.41 10.35
CA PHE A 288 6.20 -5.84 9.73
C PHE A 288 6.10 -7.34 9.96
N SER A 289 4.99 -7.77 10.56
CA SER A 289 4.67 -9.17 10.79
C SER A 289 4.84 -9.94 9.46
N ALA A 290 5.65 -10.99 9.49
CA ALA A 290 5.91 -11.85 8.35
C ALA A 290 4.62 -12.54 7.90
N TRP A 291 3.75 -12.88 8.85
CA TRP A 291 2.39 -13.34 8.57
C TRP A 291 1.57 -12.29 7.80
N SER A 292 1.61 -11.02 8.21
CA SER A 292 0.89 -9.93 7.51
C SER A 292 1.32 -9.79 6.05
N ASN A 293 2.63 -9.86 5.78
CA ASN A 293 3.16 -9.81 4.41
C ASN A 293 2.68 -10.99 3.57
N LEU A 294 2.75 -12.22 4.10
CA LEU A 294 2.27 -13.42 3.40
C LEU A 294 0.75 -13.38 3.14
N SER A 295 -0.03 -12.91 4.10
CA SER A 295 -1.48 -12.74 3.96
C SER A 295 -1.80 -11.73 2.85
N SER A 296 -1.13 -10.58 2.85
CA SER A 296 -1.34 -9.55 1.85
C SER A 296 -0.83 -9.97 0.46
N ALA A 297 0.22 -10.79 0.37
CA ALA A 297 0.63 -11.43 -0.88
C ALA A 297 -0.46 -12.37 -1.44
N LEU A 298 -1.08 -13.17 -0.56
CA LEU A 298 -2.16 -14.08 -0.94
C LEU A 298 -3.40 -13.32 -1.41
N GLU A 299 -3.71 -12.16 -0.82
CA GLU A 299 -4.78 -11.29 -1.32
C GLU A 299 -4.51 -10.81 -2.75
N ASP A 300 -3.28 -10.41 -3.06
CA ASP A 300 -2.88 -9.98 -4.40
C ASP A 300 -3.02 -11.13 -5.42
N TYR A 301 -2.57 -12.35 -5.07
CA TYR A 301 -2.74 -13.53 -5.92
C TYR A 301 -4.20 -13.93 -6.12
N LYS A 302 -5.03 -13.83 -5.06
CA LYS A 302 -6.47 -14.06 -5.17
C LYS A 302 -7.12 -13.05 -6.10
N LEU A 303 -6.78 -11.77 -5.98
CA LEU A 303 -7.33 -10.71 -6.84
C LEU A 303 -7.00 -10.96 -8.33
N LEU A 304 -5.77 -11.39 -8.62
CA LEU A 304 -5.34 -11.76 -9.98
C LEU A 304 -6.11 -12.97 -10.53
N SER A 305 -6.45 -13.95 -9.68
CA SER A 305 -7.19 -15.14 -10.08
C SER A 305 -8.71 -14.95 -10.12
N SER A 306 -9.27 -14.08 -9.29
CA SER A 306 -10.72 -13.90 -9.17
C SER A 306 -11.29 -12.92 -10.17
N THR A 307 -10.45 -12.07 -10.77
CA THR A 307 -10.88 -11.04 -11.71
C THR A 307 -10.63 -11.54 -13.14
N PRO A 308 -11.66 -11.84 -13.95
CA PRO A 308 -11.49 -12.42 -15.29
C PRO A 308 -10.58 -11.59 -16.20
N GLN A 309 -10.76 -10.27 -16.21
CA GLN A 309 -9.95 -9.32 -16.99
C GLN A 309 -8.46 -9.35 -16.62
N TYR A 310 -8.15 -9.58 -15.33
CA TYR A 310 -6.76 -9.69 -14.87
C TYR A 310 -6.18 -11.05 -15.21
N TRP A 311 -7.01 -12.09 -15.13
CA TRP A 311 -6.62 -13.45 -15.46
C TRP A 311 -6.29 -13.59 -16.96
N GLU A 312 -7.10 -13.02 -17.84
CA GLU A 312 -6.89 -13.08 -19.29
C GLU A 312 -5.62 -12.36 -19.72
N THR A 313 -5.31 -11.22 -19.10
CA THR A 313 -4.13 -10.40 -19.42
C THR A 313 -2.80 -10.98 -18.90
N LEU A 314 -2.83 -11.99 -18.02
CA LEU A 314 -1.63 -12.63 -17.49
C LEU A 314 -0.95 -13.58 -18.51
N PRO A 315 0.39 -13.53 -18.64
CA PRO A 315 1.16 -14.55 -19.36
C PRO A 315 0.99 -15.95 -18.76
N MET A 316 1.12 -16.99 -19.58
CA MET A 316 0.96 -18.39 -19.13
C MET A 316 1.94 -18.80 -18.03
N SER A 317 3.18 -18.29 -18.06
CA SER A 317 4.18 -18.50 -17.00
C SER A 317 3.73 -17.90 -15.66
N ASP A 318 3.15 -16.72 -15.69
CA ASP A 318 2.68 -16.02 -14.50
C ASP A 318 1.40 -16.66 -13.97
N LYS A 319 0.50 -17.14 -14.83
CA LYS A 319 -0.68 -17.93 -14.44
C LYS A 319 -0.29 -19.16 -13.63
N ARG A 320 0.79 -19.87 -14.01
CA ARG A 320 1.32 -20.99 -13.23
C ARG A 320 1.79 -20.52 -11.85
N THR A 321 2.57 -19.43 -11.81
CA THR A 321 3.08 -18.84 -10.56
C THR A 321 1.94 -18.48 -9.59
N VAL A 322 0.85 -17.88 -10.11
CA VAL A 322 -0.33 -17.51 -9.30
C VAL A 322 -1.01 -18.76 -8.74
N ARG A 323 -1.23 -19.80 -9.55
CA ARG A 323 -1.83 -21.06 -9.08
C ARG A 323 -0.99 -21.73 -8.01
N ASP A 324 0.32 -21.82 -8.22
CA ASP A 324 1.24 -22.42 -7.26
C ASP A 324 1.24 -21.63 -5.94
N ALA A 325 1.27 -20.30 -6.01
CA ALA A 325 1.21 -19.44 -4.84
C ALA A 325 -0.10 -19.60 -4.05
N LEU A 326 -1.24 -19.78 -4.72
CA LEU A 326 -2.54 -19.98 -4.07
C LEU A 326 -2.61 -21.30 -3.28
N VAL A 327 -1.82 -22.31 -3.64
CA VAL A 327 -1.71 -23.58 -2.91
C VAL A 327 -0.67 -23.50 -1.80
N LEU A 328 0.48 -22.87 -2.07
CA LEU A 328 1.64 -22.87 -1.15
C LEU A 328 1.57 -21.82 -0.05
N LEU A 329 0.90 -20.68 -0.27
CA LEU A 329 0.85 -19.59 0.72
C LEU A 329 -0.06 -19.88 1.92
N PRO A 330 -1.29 -20.44 1.78
CA PRO A 330 -2.17 -20.70 2.93
C PRO A 330 -1.52 -21.48 4.09
N PRO A 331 -0.83 -22.62 3.87
CA PRO A 331 -0.18 -23.33 4.97
C PRO A 331 0.98 -22.53 5.59
N LYS A 332 1.74 -21.78 4.78
CA LYS A 332 2.83 -20.91 5.28
C LYS A 332 2.31 -19.75 6.13
N ILE A 333 1.15 -19.20 5.78
CA ILE A 333 0.48 -18.14 6.53
C ILE A 333 0.09 -18.64 7.92
N GLU A 334 -0.51 -19.84 7.99
CA GLU A 334 -0.94 -20.40 9.28
C GLU A 334 0.26 -20.77 10.17
N ASP A 335 1.32 -21.35 9.59
CA ASP A 335 2.58 -21.62 10.32
C ASP A 335 3.24 -20.34 10.85
N ALA A 336 3.39 -19.31 10.00
CA ALA A 336 3.94 -18.02 10.39
C ALA A 336 3.09 -17.33 11.47
N LYS A 337 1.77 -17.40 11.34
CA LYS A 337 0.82 -16.87 12.33
C LYS A 337 0.98 -17.56 13.68
N GLN A 338 1.01 -18.89 13.71
CA GLN A 338 1.15 -19.64 14.97
C GLN A 338 2.49 -19.34 15.65
N LYS A 339 3.58 -19.24 14.87
CA LYS A 339 4.89 -18.88 15.37
C LYS A 339 4.91 -17.48 15.98
N GLU A 340 4.41 -16.47 15.26
CA GLU A 340 4.38 -15.09 15.76
C GLU A 340 3.45 -14.92 16.95
N VAL A 341 2.25 -15.51 16.93
CA VAL A 341 1.30 -15.49 18.05
C VAL A 341 1.92 -16.19 19.27
N GLY A 342 2.61 -17.32 19.08
CA GLY A 342 3.33 -18.02 20.13
C GLY A 342 4.45 -17.18 20.74
N GLU A 343 5.27 -16.52 19.93
CA GLU A 343 6.33 -15.62 20.38
C GLU A 343 5.77 -14.40 21.13
N MET A 344 4.68 -13.80 20.65
CA MET A 344 4.00 -12.68 21.32
C MET A 344 3.38 -13.12 22.64
N MET A 345 2.74 -14.29 22.69
CA MET A 345 2.18 -14.87 23.90
C MET A 345 3.28 -15.19 24.92
N GLY A 346 4.42 -15.72 24.47
CA GLY A 346 5.60 -15.95 25.30
C GLY A 346 6.14 -14.66 25.91
N LYS A 347 6.34 -13.61 25.10
CA LYS A 347 6.79 -12.28 25.60
C LYS A 347 5.79 -11.67 26.58
N LEU A 348 4.49 -11.81 26.34
CA LEU A 348 3.45 -11.33 27.26
C LEU A 348 3.45 -12.11 28.58
N LYS A 349 3.67 -13.42 28.49
CA LYS A 349 3.80 -14.30 29.65
C LYS A 349 5.04 -13.96 30.47
N ASP A 350 6.18 -13.70 29.82
CA ASP A 350 7.42 -13.28 30.48
C ASP A 350 7.28 -11.92 31.16
N LEU A 351 6.60 -10.96 30.51
CA LEU A 351 6.27 -9.67 31.11
C LEU A 351 5.36 -9.83 32.34
N GLY A 352 4.30 -10.65 32.22
CA GLY A 352 3.41 -10.98 33.33
C GLY A 352 4.17 -11.65 34.47
N ASN A 353 5.06 -12.59 34.16
CA ASN A 353 5.94 -13.23 35.14
C ASN A 353 6.89 -12.22 35.78
N GLY A 354 7.41 -11.23 35.06
CA GLY A 354 8.24 -10.17 35.63
C GLY A 354 7.52 -9.35 36.70
N ILE A 355 6.23 -9.09 36.52
CA ILE A 355 5.36 -8.38 37.48
C ILE A 355 4.95 -9.29 38.65
N LEU A 356 4.72 -10.58 38.39
CA LEU A 356 4.21 -11.54 39.37
C LEU A 356 5.31 -12.20 40.23
N LYS A 357 6.55 -12.24 39.72
CA LYS A 357 7.70 -12.86 40.41
C LYS A 357 8.01 -12.28 41.80
N PRO A 358 7.93 -10.96 42.05
CA PRO A 358 8.05 -10.39 43.41
C PRO A 358 6.99 -10.87 44.40
N PHE A 359 5.86 -11.40 43.91
CA PHE A 359 4.76 -11.94 44.72
C PHE A 359 4.81 -13.47 44.85
N GLY A 360 5.85 -14.13 44.35
CA GLY A 360 5.94 -15.59 44.32
C GLY A 360 4.92 -16.25 43.36
N LEU A 361 4.35 -15.47 42.43
CA LEU A 361 3.33 -15.92 41.48
C LEU A 361 3.94 -16.03 40.07
N SER A 362 3.35 -16.92 39.27
CA SER A 362 3.65 -17.03 37.84
C SER A 362 2.35 -17.14 37.05
N THR A 363 2.34 -16.61 35.83
CA THR A 363 1.28 -16.79 34.84
C THR A 363 0.97 -18.27 34.57
N ASP A 364 1.90 -19.19 34.85
CA ASP A 364 1.68 -20.65 34.76
C ASP A 364 0.80 -21.22 35.87
N MET A 365 0.68 -20.53 37.01
CA MET A 365 -0.16 -20.96 38.13
C MET A 365 -1.64 -20.69 37.87
N PHE A 366 -1.97 -19.91 36.83
CA PHE A 366 -3.34 -19.54 36.48
C PHE A 366 -3.79 -20.35 35.26
N LYS A 367 -4.54 -21.43 35.50
CA LYS A 367 -5.13 -22.28 34.44
C LYS A 367 -6.49 -21.72 34.06
N VAL A 368 -6.65 -21.34 32.80
CA VAL A 368 -7.95 -20.96 32.26
C VAL A 368 -8.72 -22.22 31.88
N VAL A 369 -9.90 -22.42 32.47
CA VAL A 369 -10.82 -23.54 32.18
C VAL A 369 -12.05 -22.97 31.45
N GLN A 370 -12.34 -23.49 30.26
CA GLN A 370 -13.53 -23.11 29.50
C GLN A 370 -14.72 -23.97 29.95
N GLY A 371 -15.76 -23.34 30.50
CA GLY A 371 -16.99 -24.01 30.93
C GLY A 371 -17.96 -24.24 29.77
N GLU A 372 -18.87 -25.20 29.94
CA GLU A 372 -19.81 -25.73 28.93
C GLU A 372 -20.79 -24.67 28.36
N GLY A 373 -20.88 -23.47 28.96
CA GLY A 373 -21.65 -22.32 28.49
C GLY A 373 -20.82 -21.21 27.80
N GLY A 374 -19.56 -21.48 27.46
CA GLY A 374 -18.66 -20.50 26.85
C GLY A 374 -18.04 -19.48 27.83
N GLY A 375 -18.26 -19.64 29.14
CA GLY A 375 -17.62 -18.84 30.18
C GLY A 375 -16.19 -19.32 30.48
N TYR A 376 -15.27 -18.39 30.71
CA TYR A 376 -13.90 -18.69 31.13
C TYR A 376 -13.80 -18.57 32.66
N SER A 377 -13.34 -19.63 33.33
CA SER A 377 -13.03 -19.62 34.77
C SER A 377 -11.52 -19.74 34.97
N LEU A 378 -10.93 -18.86 35.79
CA LEU A 378 -9.52 -18.96 36.16
C LEU A 378 -9.38 -19.83 37.42
N SER A 379 -8.69 -20.95 37.29
CA SER A 379 -8.31 -21.82 38.39
C SER A 379 -6.86 -21.55 38.78
N PHE A 380 -6.60 -21.34 40.07
CA PHE A 380 -5.24 -21.15 40.58
C PHE A 380 -4.69 -22.48 41.08
N ASP A 381 -3.62 -22.96 40.45
CA ASP A 381 -2.85 -24.13 40.87
C ASP A 381 -1.74 -23.64 41.81
N GLY A 382 -2.08 -23.49 43.08
CA GLY A 382 -1.15 -23.05 44.11
C GLY A 382 -0.06 -24.07 44.30
N GLY A 383 1.16 -23.75 43.88
CA GLY A 383 2.36 -24.55 44.17
C GLY A 383 2.45 -24.81 45.67
N SER A 384 2.13 -26.03 46.08
CA SER A 384 2.34 -26.55 47.43
C SER A 384 3.85 -26.57 47.71
N GLY A 385 4.34 -25.54 48.41
CA GLY A 385 5.73 -25.37 48.79
C GLY A 385 5.84 -24.91 50.24
N GLY A 386 5.98 -25.90 51.12
CA GLY A 386 6.12 -25.85 52.58
C GLY A 386 6.61 -24.56 53.24
N GLY A 387 5.75 -23.99 54.08
CA GLY A 387 6.08 -23.06 55.16
C GLY A 387 5.78 -23.68 56.53
N GLY A 388 6.22 -24.92 56.75
CA GLY A 388 6.10 -25.60 58.04
C GLY A 388 7.31 -25.30 58.93
N THR A 389 7.27 -24.22 59.70
CA THR A 389 8.02 -24.13 60.97
C THR A 389 7.19 -23.36 61.99
N GLY A 390 6.21 -24.04 62.56
CA GLY A 390 5.77 -23.73 63.92
C GLY A 390 6.88 -24.14 64.87
N LYS A 391 7.66 -23.18 65.36
CA LYS A 391 8.54 -23.39 66.52
C LYS A 391 7.80 -22.88 67.75
N LYS A 392 7.11 -23.80 68.43
CA LYS A 392 6.90 -23.74 69.87
C LYS A 392 8.26 -23.87 70.54
N GLY A 393 8.49 -23.09 71.59
CA GLY A 393 9.71 -23.10 72.41
C GLY A 393 9.90 -21.72 73.00
#